data_AF-A0A519W187-F1
#
_entry.id   AF-A0A519W187-F1
#
_cell.length_a   1.000
_cell.length_b   1.000
_cell.length_c   1.000
_cell.angle_alpha   90.00
_cell.angle_beta   90.00
_cell.angle_gamma   90.00
#
_symmetry.space_group_name_H-M   'P 1'
#
loop_
_entity.id
_entity.type
_entity.pdbx_description
1 polymer ?
#
loop_
_entity_poly.entity_id
_entity_poly.type
_entity_poly.pdbx_seq_one_letter_code
_entity_poly.pdbx_strand_id
1 'polypeptide(L)'
;MKTLISCAILCLFYQVSKAQSGNNELPTDFKKKLDEAKMIFVKPEGLSEIPVVKTDKVSYDYALKMNNRNVEIRYAIRPISKEIFAMYDNREKKEGDTVFNPNKIHRMLTPMMYSRISGGKISPQKVSVEYFKPESVKTNAGADVGSMSTGPLGSDWAQAYGFGFFVMLHKDNLADAYIFYLFEDEKQMVDTFKEMTADKALFYALKFQ
;
A
#
# COMPACT_ATOMS: atom_id res chain seq x y z
N MET A 1 -32.06 -31.41 -37.00
CA MET A 1 -31.92 -31.51 -35.53
C MET A 1 -31.18 -30.28 -35.05
N LYS A 2 -31.92 -29.38 -34.40
CA LYS A 2 -31.47 -28.05 -33.97
C LYS A 2 -31.05 -28.11 -32.49
N THR A 3 -30.06 -27.28 -32.17
CA THR A 3 -29.84 -26.58 -30.89
C THR A 3 -29.67 -27.44 -29.63
N LEU A 4 -28.42 -27.72 -29.26
CA LEU A 4 -28.03 -28.16 -27.91
C LEU A 4 -26.57 -27.74 -27.58
N ILE A 5 -26.20 -26.47 -27.85
CA ILE A 5 -24.94 -25.89 -27.34
C ILE A 5 -25.23 -24.43 -26.97
N SER A 6 -25.92 -24.18 -25.85
CA SER A 6 -26.04 -22.81 -25.33
C SER A 6 -26.48 -22.70 -23.85
N CYS A 7 -26.06 -23.61 -22.98
CA CYS A 7 -26.38 -23.51 -21.53
C CYS A 7 -25.19 -23.65 -20.58
N ALA A 8 -23.99 -23.98 -21.05
CA ALA A 8 -22.83 -24.17 -20.15
C ALA A 8 -22.03 -22.87 -19.87
N ILE A 9 -22.26 -21.78 -20.60
CA ILE A 9 -21.49 -20.53 -20.43
C ILE A 9 -22.20 -19.50 -19.54
N LEU A 10 -23.50 -19.70 -19.21
CA LEU A 10 -24.25 -18.74 -18.38
C LEU A 10 -24.17 -18.97 -16.86
N CYS A 11 -23.56 -20.06 -16.40
CA CYS A 11 -23.49 -20.39 -14.96
C CYS A 11 -22.15 -20.02 -14.29
N LEU A 12 -21.14 -19.58 -15.04
CA LEU A 12 -19.86 -19.14 -14.48
C LEU A 12 -19.83 -17.67 -14.03
N PHE A 13 -20.86 -16.89 -14.37
CA PHE A 13 -20.97 -15.48 -13.96
C PHE A 13 -21.89 -15.24 -12.75
N TYR A 14 -22.49 -16.27 -12.17
CA TYR A 14 -23.45 -16.12 -11.06
C TYR A 14 -22.85 -16.27 -9.64
N GLN A 15 -21.54 -16.44 -9.49
CA GLN A 15 -20.89 -16.61 -8.18
C GLN A 15 -20.12 -15.37 -7.68
N VAL A 16 -20.15 -14.23 -8.38
CA VAL A 16 -19.44 -13.01 -7.93
C VAL A 16 -20.36 -12.03 -7.19
N SER A 17 -21.67 -12.27 -7.13
CA SER A 17 -22.63 -11.27 -6.62
C SER A 17 -23.07 -11.46 -5.16
N LYS A 18 -22.35 -12.25 -4.34
CA LYS A 18 -22.68 -12.45 -2.91
C LYS A 18 -21.76 -11.71 -1.91
N ALA A 19 -21.04 -10.68 -2.34
CA ALA A 19 -20.25 -9.83 -1.44
C ALA A 19 -20.74 -8.37 -1.34
N GLN A 20 -21.92 -8.07 -1.87
CA GLN A 20 -22.43 -6.70 -1.87
C GLN A 20 -23.78 -6.60 -1.16
N SER A 21 -23.75 -6.78 0.16
CA SER A 21 -24.67 -6.11 1.08
C SER A 21 -24.17 -6.24 2.52
N GLY A 22 -23.81 -5.11 3.13
CA GLY A 22 -24.15 -4.89 4.54
C GLY A 22 -23.12 -5.19 5.62
N ASN A 23 -21.87 -4.76 5.49
CA ASN A 23 -21.15 -4.26 6.67
C ASN A 23 -20.16 -3.16 6.25
N ASN A 24 -20.37 -1.95 6.74
CA ASN A 24 -19.43 -0.82 6.65
C ASN A 24 -18.18 -1.04 7.52
N GLU A 25 -17.92 -2.27 7.96
CA GLU A 25 -16.86 -2.57 8.90
C GLU A 25 -15.63 -3.10 8.16
N LEU A 26 -14.47 -2.53 8.47
CA LEU A 26 -13.20 -2.94 7.88
C LEU A 26 -12.88 -4.41 8.21
N PRO A 27 -12.14 -5.12 7.34
CA PRO A 27 -11.69 -6.48 7.63
C PRO A 27 -10.97 -6.56 8.98
N THR A 28 -11.26 -7.59 9.77
CA THR A 28 -10.76 -7.74 11.15
C THR A 28 -9.23 -7.66 11.23
N ASP A 29 -8.52 -8.32 10.33
CA ASP A 29 -7.05 -8.30 10.31
C ASP A 29 -6.50 -6.91 9.97
N PHE A 30 -7.18 -6.16 9.10
CA PHE A 30 -6.80 -4.78 8.78
C PHE A 30 -7.05 -3.86 9.98
N LYS A 31 -8.20 -3.99 10.65
CA LYS A 31 -8.53 -3.26 11.89
C LYS A 31 -7.51 -3.53 12.99
N LYS A 32 -7.14 -4.79 13.20
CA LYS A 32 -6.10 -5.17 14.17
C LYS A 32 -4.77 -4.46 13.89
N LYS A 33 -4.34 -4.40 12.63
CA LYS A 33 -3.10 -3.70 12.25
C LYS A 33 -3.18 -2.20 12.43
N LEU A 34 -4.34 -1.59 12.13
CA LEU A 34 -4.60 -0.18 12.43
C LEU A 34 -4.46 0.09 13.94
N ASP A 35 -5.08 -0.74 14.77
CA ASP A 35 -5.04 -0.60 16.23
C ASP A 35 -3.60 -0.74 16.77
N GLU A 36 -2.86 -1.77 16.33
CA GLU A 36 -1.45 -1.99 16.72
C GLU A 36 -0.54 -0.83 16.29
N ALA A 37 -0.78 -0.27 15.12
CA ALA A 37 -0.03 0.88 14.59
C ALA A 37 -0.50 2.23 15.15
N LYS A 38 -1.58 2.27 15.94
CA LYS A 38 -2.28 3.49 16.36
C LYS A 38 -2.65 4.38 15.18
N MET A 39 -3.26 3.78 14.17
CA MET A 39 -3.67 4.44 12.95
C MET A 39 -5.18 4.43 12.78
N ILE A 40 -5.68 5.45 12.10
CA ILE A 40 -7.03 5.46 11.55
C ILE A 40 -6.98 5.32 10.04
N PHE A 41 -8.04 4.73 9.51
CA PHE A 41 -8.31 4.66 8.08
C PHE A 41 -9.58 5.45 7.75
N VAL A 42 -9.45 6.41 6.84
CA VAL A 42 -10.59 7.14 6.28
C VAL A 42 -10.79 6.64 4.86
N LYS A 43 -11.84 5.84 4.64
CA LYS A 43 -12.16 5.32 3.30
C LYS A 43 -12.46 6.48 2.35
N PRO A 44 -11.72 6.64 1.24
CA PRO A 44 -12.01 7.69 0.27
C PRO A 44 -13.35 7.43 -0.44
N GLU A 45 -14.05 8.49 -0.82
CA GLU A 45 -15.31 8.40 -1.56
C GLU A 45 -15.09 7.92 -3.00
N GLY A 46 -16.09 7.25 -3.57
CA GLY A 46 -16.02 6.78 -4.96
C GLY A 46 -15.14 5.53 -5.17
N LEU A 47 -14.77 4.83 -4.10
CA LEU A 47 -13.99 3.59 -4.14
C LEU A 47 -14.77 2.40 -3.56
N SER A 48 -14.62 1.25 -4.22
CA SER A 48 -15.16 -0.03 -3.78
C SER A 48 -14.05 -0.92 -3.25
N GLU A 49 -14.34 -1.70 -2.22
CA GLU A 49 -13.42 -2.71 -1.70
C GLU A 49 -13.24 -3.83 -2.71
N ILE A 50 -12.01 -4.33 -2.83
CA ILE A 50 -11.69 -5.51 -3.65
C ILE A 50 -10.88 -6.51 -2.82
N PRO A 51 -10.93 -7.81 -3.14
CA PRO A 51 -10.18 -8.82 -2.40
C PRO A 51 -8.68 -8.57 -2.42
N VAL A 52 -8.02 -8.83 -1.28
CA VAL A 52 -6.56 -8.90 -1.20
C VAL A 52 -6.06 -10.11 -1.97
N VAL A 53 -5.12 -9.89 -2.88
CA VAL A 53 -4.48 -10.95 -3.67
C VAL A 53 -3.27 -11.46 -2.89
N LYS A 54 -3.25 -12.77 -2.63
CA LYS A 54 -2.09 -13.42 -1.98
C LYS A 54 -0.88 -13.36 -2.91
N THR A 55 0.25 -12.89 -2.39
CA THR A 55 1.51 -12.75 -3.12
C THR A 55 2.69 -13.18 -2.24
N ASP A 56 3.75 -13.72 -2.86
CA ASP A 56 5.03 -14.03 -2.22
C ASP A 56 6.01 -12.84 -2.24
N LYS A 57 5.58 -11.70 -2.84
CA LYS A 57 6.33 -10.44 -2.90
C LYS A 57 5.98 -9.55 -1.70
N VAL A 58 5.57 -8.30 -1.96
CA VAL A 58 5.13 -7.37 -0.92
C VAL A 58 3.65 -7.59 -0.65
N SER A 59 3.32 -8.16 0.51
CA SER A 59 1.93 -8.30 0.94
C SER A 59 1.27 -6.95 1.20
N TYR A 60 -0.05 -6.91 1.12
CA TYR A 60 -0.87 -5.77 1.51
C TYR A 60 -2.10 -6.27 2.25
N ASP A 61 -2.72 -5.37 3.02
CA ASP A 61 -3.67 -5.71 4.07
C ASP A 61 -5.10 -5.30 3.72
N TYR A 62 -5.24 -4.34 2.81
CA TYR A 62 -6.52 -3.86 2.32
C TYR A 62 -6.37 -3.29 0.91
N ALA A 63 -7.40 -3.41 0.08
CA ALA A 63 -7.39 -2.85 -1.26
C ALA A 63 -8.74 -2.28 -1.67
N LEU A 64 -8.65 -1.20 -2.45
CA LEU A 64 -9.77 -0.48 -3.01
C LEU A 64 -9.57 -0.29 -4.51
N LYS A 65 -10.66 -0.15 -5.26
CA LYS A 65 -10.67 0.22 -6.66
C LYS A 65 -11.55 1.45 -6.87
N MET A 66 -11.07 2.39 -7.69
CA MET A 66 -11.89 3.54 -8.10
C MET A 66 -13.05 3.07 -8.98
N ASN A 67 -14.25 3.58 -8.73
CA ASN A 67 -15.45 3.14 -9.44
C ASN A 67 -15.50 3.61 -10.90
N ASN A 68 -14.84 4.72 -11.23
CA ASN A 68 -14.93 5.39 -12.54
C ASN A 68 -13.68 5.22 -13.42
N ARG A 69 -12.63 4.55 -12.93
CA ARG A 69 -11.36 4.40 -13.65
C ARG A 69 -10.62 3.15 -13.18
N ASN A 70 -9.75 2.64 -14.03
CA ASN A 70 -8.95 1.47 -13.71
C ASN A 70 -7.74 1.85 -12.83
N VAL A 71 -8.01 2.24 -11.57
CA VAL A 71 -6.99 2.57 -10.57
C VAL A 71 -7.25 1.75 -9.33
N GLU A 72 -6.22 1.03 -8.86
CA GLU A 72 -6.24 0.25 -7.63
C GLU A 72 -5.40 0.94 -6.56
N ILE A 73 -5.87 0.92 -5.31
CA ILE A 73 -5.14 1.41 -4.15
C ILE A 73 -4.97 0.28 -3.16
N ARG A 74 -3.73 -0.02 -2.81
CA ARG A 74 -3.37 -1.07 -1.84
C ARG A 74 -2.77 -0.44 -0.61
N TYR A 75 -3.16 -0.92 0.56
CA TYR A 75 -2.69 -0.44 1.86
C TYR A 75 -1.92 -1.54 2.57
N ALA A 76 -0.73 -1.23 3.08
CA ALA A 76 0.06 -2.13 3.90
C ALA A 76 0.49 -1.43 5.19
N ILE A 77 0.24 -2.06 6.33
CA ILE A 77 0.58 -1.55 7.67
C ILE A 77 1.55 -2.53 8.32
N ARG A 78 2.67 -2.02 8.82
CA ARG A 78 3.76 -2.80 9.43
C ARG A 78 4.07 -2.21 10.81
N PRO A 79 3.32 -2.61 11.85
CA PRO A 79 3.66 -2.25 13.22
C PRO A 79 5.06 -2.73 13.57
N ILE A 80 5.85 -1.88 14.24
CA ILE A 80 7.16 -2.20 14.76
C ILE A 80 6.98 -2.55 16.23
N SER A 81 7.17 -3.83 16.55
CA SER A 81 6.88 -4.32 17.89
C SER A 81 7.90 -3.82 18.92
N LYS A 82 7.49 -3.76 20.19
CA LYS A 82 8.38 -3.37 21.30
C LYS A 82 9.56 -4.33 21.45
N GLU A 83 9.36 -5.59 21.10
CA GLU A 83 10.40 -6.62 21.14
C GLU A 83 11.52 -6.30 20.14
N ILE A 84 11.21 -5.76 18.96
CA ILE A 84 12.23 -5.32 17.99
C ILE A 84 13.08 -4.19 18.57
N PHE A 85 12.47 -3.23 19.27
CA PHE A 85 13.21 -2.18 19.97
C PHE A 85 14.05 -2.75 21.11
N ALA A 86 13.49 -3.63 21.93
CA ALA A 86 14.21 -4.27 23.01
C ALA A 86 15.41 -5.10 22.50
N MET A 87 15.27 -5.81 21.38
CA MET A 87 16.37 -6.52 20.72
C MET A 87 17.46 -5.56 20.23
N TYR A 88 17.07 -4.41 19.67
CA TYR A 88 18.00 -3.39 19.20
C TYR A 88 18.73 -2.67 20.35
N ASP A 89 18.06 -2.46 21.48
CA ASP A 89 18.63 -1.76 22.64
C ASP A 89 19.52 -2.66 23.48
N ASN A 90 19.17 -3.94 23.64
CA ASN A 90 19.88 -4.89 24.50
C ASN A 90 21.02 -5.66 23.81
N ARG A 91 21.19 -5.50 22.50
CA ARG A 91 22.31 -6.14 21.79
C ARG A 91 23.65 -5.51 22.17
N GLU A 92 24.71 -6.32 22.12
CA GLU A 92 26.08 -5.84 22.20
C GLU A 92 26.40 -4.98 20.95
N LYS A 93 26.86 -3.73 21.16
CA LYS A 93 27.27 -2.82 20.09
C LYS A 93 28.77 -2.91 19.89
N LYS A 94 29.20 -3.19 18.67
CA LYS A 94 30.62 -3.34 18.32
C LYS A 94 31.09 -2.16 17.49
N GLU A 95 32.40 -1.93 17.46
CA GLU A 95 32.98 -0.94 16.54
C GLU A 95 32.70 -1.36 15.09
N GLY A 96 32.26 -0.42 14.25
CA GLY A 96 31.90 -0.69 12.86
C GLY A 96 30.52 -1.34 12.64
N ASP A 97 29.68 -1.39 13.67
CA ASP A 97 28.36 -2.01 13.61
C ASP A 97 27.38 -1.28 12.66
N THR A 98 26.70 -2.06 11.82
CA THR A 98 25.82 -1.60 10.74
C THR A 98 24.34 -1.94 10.99
N VAL A 99 23.99 -2.48 12.16
CA VAL A 99 22.59 -2.77 12.49
C VAL A 99 21.80 -1.47 12.58
N PHE A 100 20.81 -1.33 11.69
CA PHE A 100 19.96 -0.15 11.62
C PHE A 100 19.05 -0.02 12.84
N ASN A 101 18.91 1.20 13.35
CA ASN A 101 17.86 1.56 14.30
C ASN A 101 16.48 1.26 13.67
N PRO A 102 15.56 0.57 14.36
CA PRO A 102 14.23 0.27 13.81
C PRO A 102 13.47 1.50 13.28
N ASN A 103 13.63 2.67 13.92
CA ASN A 103 13.06 3.95 13.46
C ASN A 103 13.69 4.53 12.19
N LYS A 104 14.68 3.85 11.61
CA LYS A 104 15.38 4.28 10.38
C LYS A 104 15.44 3.18 9.32
N ILE A 105 14.97 1.96 9.64
CA ILE A 105 14.93 0.82 8.71
C ILE A 105 14.10 1.14 7.46
N HIS A 106 13.04 1.96 7.57
CA HIS A 106 12.21 2.38 6.43
C HIS A 106 13.01 2.98 5.27
N ARG A 107 14.16 3.62 5.54
CA ARG A 107 15.03 4.22 4.51
C ARG A 107 15.65 3.18 3.59
N MET A 108 15.85 1.97 4.11
CA MET A 108 16.35 0.82 3.35
C MET A 108 15.19 -0.03 2.80
N LEU A 109 14.15 -0.28 3.60
CA LEU A 109 13.05 -1.15 3.17
C LEU A 109 12.22 -0.54 2.04
N THR A 110 11.96 0.76 2.06
CA THR A 110 11.17 1.45 1.02
C THR A 110 11.72 1.19 -0.40
N PRO A 111 13.00 1.48 -0.72
CA PRO A 111 13.54 1.18 -2.05
C PRO A 111 13.64 -0.32 -2.35
N MET A 112 13.90 -1.18 -1.34
CA MET A 112 13.92 -2.63 -1.54
C MET A 112 12.55 -3.20 -1.90
N MET A 113 11.50 -2.78 -1.19
CA MET A 113 10.12 -3.16 -1.50
C MET A 113 9.75 -2.67 -2.88
N TYR A 114 10.15 -1.45 -3.24
CA TYR A 114 9.81 -0.93 -4.55
C TYR A 114 10.46 -1.72 -5.68
N SER A 115 11.75 -2.03 -5.53
CA SER A 115 12.45 -2.90 -6.47
C SER A 115 11.75 -4.25 -6.64
N ARG A 116 11.27 -4.85 -5.54
CA ARG A 116 10.47 -6.09 -5.59
C ARG A 116 9.17 -5.94 -6.37
N ILE A 117 8.35 -4.91 -6.08
CA ILE A 117 7.07 -4.72 -6.79
C ILE A 117 7.24 -4.24 -8.23
N SER A 118 8.41 -3.72 -8.59
CA SER A 118 8.76 -3.39 -9.98
C SER A 118 9.02 -4.62 -10.86
N GLY A 119 9.07 -5.82 -10.27
CA GLY A 119 9.42 -7.05 -10.99
C GLY A 119 10.88 -7.04 -11.49
N GLY A 120 11.77 -6.34 -10.79
CA GLY A 120 13.18 -6.21 -11.17
C GLY A 120 13.49 -5.15 -12.23
N LYS A 121 12.49 -4.36 -12.66
CA LYS A 121 12.69 -3.25 -13.62
C LYS A 121 13.57 -2.12 -13.05
N ILE A 122 13.56 -1.93 -11.73
CA ILE A 122 14.39 -0.93 -11.04
C ILE A 122 15.12 -1.60 -9.87
N SER A 123 16.44 -1.39 -9.78
CA SER A 123 17.24 -1.82 -8.63
C SER A 123 17.03 -0.90 -7.43
N PRO A 124 17.17 -1.36 -6.16
CA PRO A 124 16.90 -0.53 -4.98
C PRO A 124 17.66 0.80 -4.97
N GLN A 125 18.91 0.82 -5.46
CA GLN A 125 19.76 2.02 -5.49
C GLN A 125 19.31 3.06 -6.52
N LYS A 126 18.45 2.68 -7.47
CA LYS A 126 17.92 3.55 -8.53
C LYS A 126 16.50 4.03 -8.24
N VAL A 127 15.91 3.60 -7.12
CA VAL A 127 14.60 4.07 -6.70
C VAL A 127 14.70 5.53 -6.28
N SER A 128 13.97 6.42 -6.97
CA SER A 128 13.80 7.79 -6.51
C SER A 128 12.91 7.81 -5.27
N VAL A 129 13.39 8.42 -4.18
CA VAL A 129 12.63 8.59 -2.94
C VAL A 129 12.55 10.09 -2.65
N GLU A 130 11.37 10.64 -2.85
CA GLU A 130 11.08 12.05 -2.59
C GLU A 130 10.48 12.19 -1.19
N TYR A 131 11.25 12.75 -0.26
CA TYR A 131 10.78 12.97 1.11
C TYR A 131 9.88 14.20 1.19
N PHE A 132 8.76 14.08 1.89
CA PHE A 132 7.89 15.20 2.20
C PHE A 132 8.50 16.09 3.30
N LYS A 133 8.06 17.35 3.33
CA LYS A 133 8.41 18.25 4.44
C LYS A 133 7.86 17.68 5.77
N PRO A 134 8.66 17.61 6.84
CA PRO A 134 8.23 17.03 8.13
C PRO A 134 6.95 17.65 8.68
N GLU A 135 6.78 18.98 8.58
CA GLU A 135 5.58 19.65 9.09
C GLU A 135 4.33 19.24 8.30
N SER A 136 4.47 19.03 6.99
CA SER A 136 3.37 18.63 6.12
C SER A 136 2.88 17.22 6.42
N VAL A 137 3.81 16.26 6.54
CA VAL A 137 3.43 14.87 6.81
C VAL A 137 2.87 14.71 8.23
N LYS A 138 3.44 15.43 9.21
CA LYS A 138 2.92 15.46 10.57
C LYS A 138 1.50 16.02 10.64
N THR A 139 1.23 17.12 9.92
CA THR A 139 -0.09 17.75 9.90
C THR A 139 -1.15 16.90 9.19
N ASN A 140 -0.80 16.28 8.05
CA ASN A 140 -1.80 15.60 7.21
C ASN A 140 -1.99 14.12 7.60
N ALA A 141 -0.98 13.47 8.17
CA ALA A 141 -0.98 12.03 8.43
C ALA A 141 -0.45 11.64 9.83
N GLY A 142 -0.09 12.59 10.71
CA GLY A 142 0.43 12.31 12.05
C GLY A 142 1.84 11.68 12.09
N ALA A 143 2.41 11.35 10.92
CA ALA A 143 3.68 10.66 10.78
C ALA A 143 4.89 11.59 11.07
N ASP A 144 6.03 11.00 11.41
CA ASP A 144 7.29 11.73 11.62
C ASP A 144 8.11 11.84 10.32
N VAL A 145 7.98 10.84 9.44
CA VAL A 145 8.59 10.82 8.11
C VAL A 145 7.53 10.40 7.10
N GLY A 146 7.57 11.00 5.92
CA GLY A 146 6.84 10.50 4.77
C GLY A 146 7.64 10.67 3.49
N SER A 147 7.44 9.77 2.55
CA SER A 147 8.07 9.85 1.22
C SER A 147 7.16 9.32 0.14
N MET A 148 7.49 9.65 -1.10
CA MET A 148 6.86 9.12 -2.29
C MET A 148 7.93 8.59 -3.25
N SER A 149 7.56 7.54 -3.98
CA SER A 149 8.35 6.97 -5.05
C SER A 149 7.42 6.61 -6.21
N THR A 150 7.90 6.78 -7.44
CA THR A 150 7.12 6.58 -8.68
C THR A 150 7.88 5.69 -9.67
N GLY A 151 7.16 5.09 -10.63
CA GLY A 151 7.77 4.28 -11.70
C GLY A 151 7.01 2.99 -12.05
N PRO A 152 7.68 2.04 -12.73
CA PRO A 152 7.05 0.86 -13.28
C PRO A 152 6.76 -0.22 -12.23
N LEU A 153 5.75 -1.05 -12.54
CA LEU A 153 5.34 -2.20 -11.74
C LEU A 153 5.56 -3.52 -12.51
N GLY A 154 5.84 -4.60 -11.77
CA GLY A 154 5.91 -5.97 -12.29
C GLY A 154 4.53 -6.62 -12.28
N SER A 155 4.18 -7.34 -13.34
CA SER A 155 2.86 -7.98 -13.50
C SER A 155 2.64 -9.13 -12.50
N ASP A 156 3.70 -9.73 -11.96
CA ASP A 156 3.64 -10.75 -10.93
C ASP A 156 3.05 -10.24 -9.61
N TRP A 157 3.21 -8.95 -9.33
CA TRP A 157 2.61 -8.29 -8.17
C TRP A 157 1.41 -7.41 -8.55
N ALA A 158 1.52 -6.64 -9.63
CA ALA A 158 0.55 -5.63 -10.02
C ALA A 158 -0.49 -6.11 -11.02
N GLN A 159 -0.45 -7.38 -11.44
CA GLN A 159 -1.38 -7.97 -12.41
C GLN A 159 -1.42 -7.16 -13.72
N ALA A 160 -2.52 -6.43 -13.97
CA ALA A 160 -2.74 -5.63 -15.17
C ALA A 160 -2.19 -4.19 -15.06
N TYR A 161 -1.70 -3.77 -13.90
CA TYR A 161 -1.19 -2.41 -13.68
C TYR A 161 0.30 -2.33 -14.02
N GLY A 162 0.68 -1.44 -14.93
CA GLY A 162 2.05 -1.29 -15.42
C GLY A 162 2.87 -0.22 -14.70
N PHE A 163 2.21 0.71 -14.00
CA PHE A 163 2.84 1.89 -13.42
C PHE A 163 2.21 2.26 -12.08
N GLY A 164 2.98 2.93 -11.21
CA GLY A 164 2.49 3.31 -9.91
C GLY A 164 3.27 4.42 -9.25
N PHE A 165 2.67 4.98 -8.21
CA PHE A 165 3.41 5.64 -7.14
C PHE A 165 2.98 5.07 -5.81
N PHE A 166 3.83 5.19 -4.80
CA PHE A 166 3.46 4.78 -3.46
C PHE A 166 4.00 5.75 -2.42
N VAL A 167 3.21 5.93 -1.39
CA VAL A 167 3.49 6.79 -0.25
C VAL A 167 3.91 5.90 0.92
N MET A 168 5.06 6.21 1.53
CA MET A 168 5.49 5.64 2.80
C MET A 168 5.25 6.67 3.90
N LEU A 169 4.71 6.23 5.03
CA LEU A 169 4.54 6.99 6.26
C LEU A 169 5.22 6.21 7.39
N HIS A 170 6.04 6.89 8.18
CA HIS A 170 6.70 6.29 9.34
C HIS A 170 6.45 7.13 10.59
N LYS A 171 6.15 6.45 11.69
CA LYS A 171 6.05 7.02 13.03
C LYS A 171 7.03 6.33 13.96
N ASP A 172 7.89 7.12 14.60
CA ASP A 172 8.92 6.61 15.50
C ASP A 172 8.23 5.78 16.60
N ASN A 173 8.77 4.57 16.83
CA ASN A 173 8.33 3.60 17.83
C ASN A 173 6.93 3.00 17.62
N LEU A 174 6.31 3.19 16.46
CA LEU A 174 4.98 2.65 16.17
C LEU A 174 4.94 1.76 14.92
N ALA A 175 5.06 2.32 13.72
CA ALA A 175 4.84 1.56 12.49
C ALA A 175 5.41 2.25 11.24
N ASP A 176 5.55 1.43 10.19
CA ASP A 176 5.57 1.89 8.80
C ASP A 176 4.21 1.60 8.15
N ALA A 177 3.73 2.53 7.33
CA ALA A 177 2.55 2.36 6.50
C ALA A 177 2.85 2.71 5.05
N TYR A 178 2.26 1.96 4.13
CA TYR A 178 2.46 2.11 2.70
C TYR A 178 1.12 2.17 1.99
N ILE A 179 0.99 3.14 1.09
CA ILE A 179 -0.18 3.29 0.21
C ILE A 179 0.33 3.20 -1.22
N PHE A 180 -0.04 2.14 -1.93
CA PHE A 180 0.34 1.93 -3.32
C PHE A 180 -0.82 2.33 -4.22
N TYR A 181 -0.55 3.21 -5.18
CA TYR A 181 -1.50 3.65 -6.19
C TYR A 181 -1.06 3.06 -7.54
N LEU A 182 -1.91 2.22 -8.11
CA LEU A 182 -1.61 1.40 -9.27
C LEU A 182 -2.44 1.88 -10.46
N PHE A 183 -1.76 2.09 -11.58
CA PHE A 183 -2.30 2.60 -12.83
C PHE A 183 -1.99 1.64 -13.95
N GLU A 184 -2.85 1.62 -14.95
CA GLU A 184 -2.67 0.82 -16.16
C GLU A 184 -1.34 1.17 -16.84
N ASP A 185 -1.07 2.46 -16.99
CA ASP A 185 0.16 2.99 -17.57
C ASP A 185 0.57 4.33 -16.93
N GLU A 186 1.74 4.84 -17.35
CA GLU A 186 2.29 6.11 -16.88
C GLU A 186 1.39 7.31 -17.25
N LYS A 187 0.73 7.25 -18.40
CA LYS A 187 -0.15 8.33 -18.86
C LYS A 187 -1.35 8.49 -17.93
N GLN A 188 -2.01 7.38 -17.59
CA GLN A 188 -3.11 7.38 -16.63
C GLN A 188 -2.65 7.87 -15.25
N MET A 189 -1.44 7.50 -14.81
CA MET A 189 -0.87 8.04 -13.57
C MET A 189 -0.78 9.57 -13.64
N VAL A 190 -0.14 10.13 -14.68
CA VAL A 190 0.02 11.59 -14.84
C VAL A 190 -1.32 12.32 -14.88
N ASP A 191 -2.29 11.79 -15.64
CA ASP A 191 -3.62 12.40 -15.80
C ASP A 191 -4.40 12.44 -14.47
N THR A 192 -4.16 11.48 -13.59
CA THR A 192 -4.90 11.33 -12.32
C THR A 192 -4.15 11.87 -11.11
N PHE A 193 -2.83 12.02 -11.20
CA PHE A 193 -1.95 12.40 -10.09
C PHE A 193 -2.38 13.67 -9.39
N LYS A 194 -2.73 14.73 -10.15
CA LYS A 194 -3.14 16.02 -9.58
C LYS A 194 -4.45 15.91 -8.80
N GLU A 195 -5.43 15.16 -9.31
CA GLU A 195 -6.70 14.92 -8.61
C GLU A 195 -6.46 14.16 -7.31
N MET A 196 -5.66 13.09 -7.38
CA MET A 196 -5.39 12.23 -6.23
C MET A 196 -4.61 12.93 -5.13
N THR A 197 -3.62 13.76 -5.50
CA THR A 197 -2.80 14.52 -4.54
C THR A 197 -3.53 15.73 -3.95
N ALA A 198 -4.56 16.25 -4.63
CA ALA A 198 -5.39 17.36 -4.13
C ALA A 198 -6.44 16.90 -3.11
N ASP A 199 -6.96 15.67 -3.24
CA ASP A 199 -7.86 15.08 -2.25
C ASP A 199 -7.05 14.44 -1.10
N LYS A 200 -7.11 15.07 0.07
CA LYS A 200 -6.40 14.58 1.26
C LYS A 200 -6.92 13.24 1.77
N ALA A 201 -8.20 12.94 1.61
CA ALA A 201 -8.75 11.64 2.01
C ALA A 201 -8.22 10.55 1.08
N LEU A 202 -8.05 10.86 -0.20
CA LEU A 202 -7.49 9.95 -1.19
C LEU A 202 -5.98 9.76 -1.03
N PHE A 203 -5.22 10.84 -0.86
CA PHE A 203 -3.75 10.79 -0.76
C PHE A 203 -3.22 10.30 0.61
N TYR A 204 -3.93 10.65 1.70
CA TYR A 204 -3.60 10.29 3.08
C TYR A 204 -4.77 9.57 3.77
N ALA A 205 -5.24 8.47 3.17
CA ALA A 205 -6.29 7.65 3.76
C ALA A 205 -5.88 6.99 5.09
N LEU A 206 -4.57 6.77 5.29
CA LEU A 206 -3.98 6.28 6.55
C LEU A 206 -3.36 7.44 7.34
N LYS A 207 -3.66 7.51 8.64
CA LYS A 207 -3.13 8.56 9.53
C LYS A 207 -2.79 7.98 10.90
N PHE A 208 -1.65 8.37 11.46
CA PHE A 208 -1.30 8.10 12.86
C PHE A 208 -2.09 8.99 13.81
N GLN A 209 -2.45 8.44 14.98
CA GLN A 209 -3.09 9.13 16.09
C GLN A 209 -2.07 9.70 17.09
#